data_AF-A0A9X1Q875-F1
#
_entry.id   AF-A0A9X1Q875-F1
#
_cell.length_a   1.000
_cell.length_b   1.000
_cell.length_c   1.000
_cell.angle_alpha   90.00
_cell.angle_beta   90.00
_cell.angle_gamma   90.00
#
_symmetry.space_group_name_H-M   'P 1'
#
loop_
_entity.id
_entity.type
_entity.pdbx_description
1 polymer ?
#
loop_
_entity_poly.entity_id
_entity_poly.type
_entity_poly.pdbx_seq_one_letter_code
_entity_poly.pdbx_strand_id
1 'polypeptide(L)'
;MTGGGDHTKRVRAGRRTVEVKRVDKVLFPGEGDGDGSAKEYTKGDLVDYYRSVAEFMLPHLRGRPLMLERHPDGVGGPRFMQKNTPEHYPDWITRAEVAKEDGTVLHTVCDDAATLVYLADQACLTLHRWLSRTDRVDFPDRMVFDLDPAEDDFEQVREAAGLLGGLLDSLKLPSALMTTGSRGLHVVVPLKGEQDFDEVREFARDVADTLVDAHPDRLTTAARKKDRGDRLYLDVQRNAYAQTAVAPFTVRPRPCAPVATPLTWAELDDPDLDARRWTIADALDQARTNPWAGVMSRPRALGPARRRLDALSG
;
A
#
# COMPACT_ATOMS: atom_id res chain seq x y z
N MET A 1 11.56 -33.20 -18.65
CA MET A 1 10.46 -33.95 -17.98
C MET A 1 10.09 -33.18 -16.72
N THR A 2 9.14 -32.25 -16.82
CA THR A 2 8.71 -31.41 -15.70
C THR A 2 7.39 -31.94 -15.17
N GLY A 3 7.46 -32.91 -14.27
CA GLY A 3 6.33 -33.29 -13.43
C GLY A 3 6.06 -32.16 -12.44
N GLY A 4 5.41 -31.09 -12.90
CA GLY A 4 4.86 -30.06 -12.02
C GLY A 4 3.69 -30.66 -11.28
N GLY A 5 3.96 -31.29 -10.13
CA GLY A 5 2.96 -31.97 -9.33
C GLY A 5 1.82 -31.03 -8.97
N ASP A 6 0.61 -31.58 -8.98
CA ASP A 6 -0.64 -30.96 -8.50
C ASP A 6 -0.63 -30.82 -6.96
N HIS A 7 0.48 -30.31 -6.41
CA HIS A 7 0.70 -30.20 -4.98
C HIS A 7 -0.29 -29.18 -4.42
N THR A 8 -1.26 -29.72 -3.70
CA THR A 8 -2.34 -28.99 -3.07
C THR A 8 -2.14 -29.02 -1.57
N LYS A 9 -2.19 -27.86 -0.92
CA LYS A 9 -2.05 -27.66 0.52
C LYS A 9 -3.36 -27.16 1.10
N ARG A 10 -3.78 -27.73 2.24
CA ARG A 10 -4.91 -27.21 3.03
C ARG A 10 -4.37 -26.27 4.10
N VAL A 11 -4.75 -25.00 4.04
CA VAL A 11 -4.24 -23.95 4.94
C VAL A 11 -5.37 -23.47 5.85
N ARG A 12 -5.22 -23.69 7.17
CA ARG A 12 -6.16 -23.15 8.16
C ARG A 12 -5.88 -21.66 8.40
N ALA A 13 -6.88 -20.82 8.16
CA ALA A 13 -6.83 -19.38 8.34
C ALA A 13 -8.10 -18.91 9.07
N GLY A 14 -7.95 -18.55 10.35
CA GLY A 14 -9.08 -18.28 11.23
C GLY A 14 -10.02 -19.50 11.36
N ARG A 15 -11.28 -19.32 10.99
CA ARG A 15 -12.33 -20.35 11.08
C ARG A 15 -12.45 -21.23 9.84
N ARG A 16 -11.70 -20.95 8.77
CA ARG A 16 -11.80 -21.63 7.48
C ARG A 16 -10.51 -22.37 7.16
N THR A 17 -10.64 -23.36 6.28
CA THR A 17 -9.52 -24.04 5.64
C THR A 17 -9.61 -23.77 4.15
N VAL A 18 -8.57 -23.17 3.59
CA VAL A 18 -8.47 -22.83 2.17
C VAL A 18 -7.61 -23.89 1.48
N GLU A 19 -8.07 -24.38 0.33
CA GLU A 19 -7.29 -25.25 -0.53
C GLU A 19 -6.41 -24.40 -1.46
N VAL A 20 -5.11 -24.63 -1.42
CA VAL A 20 -4.10 -23.89 -2.20
C VAL A 20 -3.46 -24.85 -3.17
N LYS A 21 -3.58 -24.59 -4.47
CA LYS A 21 -3.12 -25.51 -5.54
C LYS A 21 -1.73 -25.11 -6.03
N ARG A 22 -0.97 -25.96 -6.73
CA ARG A 22 0.32 -25.58 -7.36
C ARG A 22 1.25 -24.80 -6.40
N VAL A 23 1.40 -25.28 -5.17
CA VAL A 23 2.14 -24.54 -4.12
C VAL A 23 3.60 -24.31 -4.48
N ASP A 24 4.22 -25.24 -5.21
CA ASP A 24 5.62 -25.16 -5.64
C ASP A 24 5.82 -24.25 -6.86
N LYS A 25 4.75 -23.61 -7.35
CA LYS A 25 4.87 -22.69 -8.48
C LYS A 25 5.72 -21.49 -8.08
N VAL A 26 6.84 -21.31 -8.75
CA VAL A 26 7.71 -20.14 -8.62
C VAL A 26 6.95 -18.88 -9.03
N LEU A 27 6.87 -17.91 -8.12
CA LEU A 27 6.32 -16.58 -8.41
C LEU A 27 7.42 -15.52 -8.49
N PHE A 28 8.51 -15.70 -7.74
CA PHE A 28 9.69 -14.85 -7.75
C PHE A 28 10.91 -15.73 -7.99
N PRO A 29 11.49 -15.73 -9.21
CA PRO A 29 12.72 -16.46 -9.45
C PRO A 29 13.85 -15.87 -8.60
N GLY A 30 14.81 -16.72 -8.21
CA GLY A 30 16.04 -16.29 -7.56
C GLY A 30 16.91 -15.49 -8.54
N GLU A 31 16.71 -14.18 -8.61
CA GLU A 31 17.57 -13.27 -9.37
C GLU A 31 18.45 -12.47 -8.41
N GLY A 32 19.77 -12.67 -8.53
CA GLY A 32 20.84 -11.91 -7.87
C GLY A 32 22.02 -11.75 -8.83
N ASP A 33 23.14 -11.18 -8.36
CA ASP A 33 24.31 -10.78 -9.17
C ASP A 33 25.12 -11.93 -9.82
N GLY A 34 24.52 -13.11 -10.01
CA GLY A 34 25.12 -14.24 -10.72
C GLY A 34 25.82 -15.29 -9.87
N ASP A 35 25.77 -15.21 -8.53
CA ASP A 35 26.42 -16.18 -7.62
C ASP A 35 25.52 -17.34 -7.15
N GLY A 36 24.24 -17.34 -7.53
CA GLY A 36 23.27 -18.38 -7.18
C GLY A 36 22.73 -18.33 -5.73
N SER A 37 22.96 -17.24 -4.99
CA SER A 37 22.50 -17.06 -3.60
C SER A 37 21.08 -16.51 -3.46
N ALA A 38 20.50 -15.96 -4.54
CA ALA A 38 19.19 -15.32 -4.51
C ALA A 38 18.07 -16.34 -4.26
N LYS A 39 17.35 -16.15 -3.15
CA LYS A 39 16.25 -17.03 -2.75
C LYS A 39 15.08 -16.91 -3.73
N GLU A 40 14.69 -18.05 -4.29
CA GLU A 40 13.44 -18.22 -5.01
C GLU A 40 12.24 -18.23 -4.04
N TYR A 41 11.12 -17.64 -4.43
CA TYR A 41 9.87 -17.71 -3.68
C TYR A 41 8.72 -18.27 -4.52
N THR A 42 8.05 -19.25 -3.94
CA THR A 42 6.93 -19.98 -4.52
C THR A 42 5.59 -19.36 -4.11
N LYS A 43 4.51 -19.85 -4.71
CA LYS A 43 3.15 -19.51 -4.26
C LYS A 43 2.88 -19.99 -2.84
N GLY A 44 3.45 -21.12 -2.43
CA GLY A 44 3.40 -21.59 -1.05
C GLY A 44 3.99 -20.57 -0.08
N ASP A 45 5.15 -20.00 -0.42
CA ASP A 45 5.80 -18.95 0.39
C ASP A 45 4.95 -17.69 0.49
N LEU A 46 4.38 -17.23 -0.63
CA LEU A 46 3.47 -16.08 -0.64
C LEU A 46 2.25 -16.30 0.27
N VAL A 47 1.66 -17.48 0.21
CA VAL A 47 0.51 -17.87 1.04
C VAL A 47 0.90 -17.90 2.52
N ASP A 48 2.05 -18.51 2.85
CA ASP A 48 2.50 -18.62 4.24
C ASP A 48 2.87 -17.24 4.82
N TYR A 49 3.49 -16.36 4.03
CA TYR A 49 3.74 -14.96 4.38
C TYR A 49 2.44 -14.20 4.66
N TYR A 50 1.48 -14.24 3.73
CA TYR A 50 0.23 -13.50 3.93
C TYR A 50 -0.58 -14.03 5.11
N ARG A 51 -0.53 -15.34 5.34
CA ARG A 51 -1.12 -15.95 6.54
C ARG A 51 -0.44 -15.45 7.81
N SER A 52 0.89 -15.35 7.83
CA SER A 52 1.65 -14.98 9.03
C SER A 52 1.48 -13.51 9.40
N VAL A 53 1.38 -12.61 8.41
CA VAL A 53 1.19 -11.16 8.65
C VAL A 53 -0.29 -10.75 8.76
N ALA A 54 -1.22 -11.69 8.62
CA ALA A 54 -2.65 -11.40 8.55
C ALA A 54 -3.17 -10.57 9.74
N GLU A 55 -2.69 -10.82 10.96
CA GLU A 55 -3.14 -10.06 12.14
C GLU A 55 -2.78 -8.57 12.08
N PHE A 56 -1.64 -8.23 11.46
CA PHE A 56 -1.17 -6.86 11.28
C PHE A 56 -1.74 -6.21 10.01
N MET A 57 -1.97 -7.00 8.96
CA MET A 57 -2.48 -6.51 7.67
C MET A 57 -4.00 -6.31 7.66
N LEU A 58 -4.80 -7.14 8.33
CA LEU A 58 -6.26 -7.07 8.25
C LEU A 58 -6.89 -5.76 8.78
N PRO A 59 -6.39 -5.12 9.87
CA PRO A 59 -6.85 -3.79 10.28
C PRO A 59 -6.73 -2.72 9.19
N HIS A 60 -5.85 -2.95 8.22
CA HIS A 60 -5.60 -2.07 7.08
C HIS A 60 -6.44 -2.37 5.84
N LEU A 61 -7.12 -3.52 5.80
CA LEU A 61 -7.90 -4.02 4.65
C LEU A 61 -9.41 -4.07 4.92
N ARG A 62 -9.82 -4.39 6.17
CA ARG A 62 -11.22 -4.64 6.53
C ARG A 62 -12.16 -3.53 6.08
N GLY A 63 -13.25 -3.93 5.45
CA GLY A 63 -14.29 -3.07 4.93
C GLY A 63 -13.84 -2.17 3.78
N ARG A 64 -12.70 -2.43 3.12
CA ARG A 64 -12.23 -1.63 1.98
C ARG A 64 -12.37 -2.37 0.67
N PRO A 65 -12.96 -1.76 -0.36
CA PRO A 65 -12.86 -2.28 -1.71
C PRO A 65 -11.39 -2.42 -2.13
N LEU A 66 -11.08 -3.51 -2.84
CA LEU A 66 -9.73 -3.78 -3.33
C LEU A 66 -9.63 -3.69 -4.85
N MET A 67 -8.44 -3.32 -5.31
CA MET A 67 -7.94 -3.64 -6.64
C MET A 67 -6.75 -4.58 -6.46
N LEU A 68 -6.79 -5.72 -7.15
CA LEU A 68 -5.85 -6.82 -6.96
C LEU A 68 -4.88 -6.87 -8.15
N GLU A 69 -3.58 -6.80 -7.89
CA GLU A 69 -2.56 -7.06 -8.92
C GLU A 69 -2.18 -8.54 -8.90
N ARG A 70 -2.54 -9.25 -9.97
CA ARG A 70 -2.34 -10.69 -10.09
C ARG A 70 -1.24 -11.02 -11.09
N HIS A 71 -0.40 -11.98 -10.73
CA HIS A 71 0.68 -12.52 -11.55
C HIS A 71 0.56 -14.06 -11.59
N PRO A 72 -0.38 -14.62 -12.37
CA PRO A 72 -0.65 -16.05 -12.38
C PRO A 72 0.57 -16.92 -12.67
N ASP A 73 1.51 -16.40 -13.45
CA ASP A 73 2.75 -17.06 -13.90
C ASP A 73 4.02 -16.46 -13.28
N GLY A 74 3.89 -15.75 -12.15
CA GLY A 74 5.00 -15.09 -11.49
C GLY A 74 5.41 -13.76 -12.13
N VAL A 75 6.39 -13.09 -11.53
CA VAL A 75 6.79 -11.71 -11.89
C VAL A 75 7.39 -11.56 -13.28
N GLY A 76 7.85 -12.66 -13.91
CA GLY A 76 8.30 -12.68 -15.30
C GLY A 76 7.18 -12.92 -16.32
N GLY A 77 5.96 -13.23 -15.86
CA GLY A 77 4.80 -13.53 -16.69
C GLY A 77 3.86 -12.33 -16.90
N PRO A 78 2.70 -12.55 -17.54
CA PRO A 78 1.69 -11.52 -17.68
C PRO A 78 1.08 -11.13 -16.33
N ARG A 79 0.82 -9.83 -16.18
CA ARG A 79 0.11 -9.26 -15.03
C ARG A 79 -1.24 -8.70 -15.43
N PHE A 80 -2.18 -8.66 -14.49
CA PHE A 80 -3.41 -7.90 -14.68
C PHE A 80 -3.95 -7.32 -13.37
N MET A 81 -4.69 -6.21 -13.51
CA MET A 81 -5.38 -5.53 -12.41
C MET A 81 -6.84 -5.97 -12.38
N GLN A 82 -7.27 -6.57 -11.27
CA GLN A 82 -8.64 -7.03 -11.08
C GLN A 82 -9.37 -6.11 -10.12
N LYS A 83 -10.38 -5.40 -10.62
CA LYS A 83 -11.34 -4.64 -9.81
C LYS A 83 -12.62 -5.44 -9.57
N ASN A 84 -13.16 -6.04 -10.63
CA ASN A 84 -14.39 -6.83 -10.57
C ASN A 84 -14.11 -8.24 -10.03
N THR A 85 -14.88 -8.66 -9.04
CA THR A 85 -14.77 -9.97 -8.38
C THR A 85 -15.30 -11.06 -9.30
N PRO A 86 -14.51 -12.09 -9.63
CA PRO A 86 -14.98 -13.19 -10.45
C PRO A 86 -16.10 -13.98 -9.77
N GLU A 87 -17.06 -14.46 -10.57
CA GLU A 87 -18.21 -15.24 -10.06
C GLU A 87 -17.79 -16.52 -9.33
N HIS A 88 -16.66 -17.12 -9.73
CA HIS A 88 -16.12 -18.34 -9.12
C HIS A 88 -15.44 -18.12 -7.76
N TYR A 89 -15.29 -16.87 -7.30
CA TYR A 89 -14.79 -16.64 -5.94
C TYR A 89 -15.79 -17.23 -4.94
N PRO A 90 -15.32 -17.87 -3.86
CA PRO A 90 -16.21 -18.43 -2.85
C PRO A 90 -17.24 -17.41 -2.32
N ASP A 91 -18.41 -17.90 -1.97
CA ASP A 91 -19.54 -17.11 -1.43
C ASP A 91 -19.22 -16.42 -0.10
N TRP A 92 -18.32 -17.00 0.69
CA TRP A 92 -17.88 -16.44 1.97
C TRP A 92 -16.94 -15.24 1.85
N ILE A 93 -16.45 -14.92 0.65
CA ILE A 93 -15.64 -13.71 0.42
C ILE A 93 -16.59 -12.52 0.30
N THR A 94 -16.43 -11.54 1.18
CA THR A 94 -17.18 -10.29 1.14
C THR A 94 -16.96 -9.57 -0.20
N ARG A 95 -18.06 -9.04 -0.76
CA ARG A 95 -18.06 -8.26 -1.99
C ARG A 95 -18.80 -6.94 -1.75
N ALA A 96 -18.34 -5.88 -2.39
CA ALA A 96 -18.98 -4.57 -2.34
C ALA A 96 -19.24 -4.07 -3.74
N GLU A 97 -20.51 -3.84 -4.06
CA GLU A 97 -20.88 -3.17 -5.30
C GLU A 97 -20.66 -1.66 -5.14
N VAL A 98 -19.84 -1.08 -5.99
CA VAL A 98 -19.46 0.34 -5.93
C VAL A 98 -19.77 1.01 -7.26
N ALA A 99 -20.30 2.23 -7.21
CA ALA A 99 -20.64 3.01 -8.39
C ALA A 99 -19.39 3.41 -9.20
N LYS A 100 -19.57 3.56 -10.50
CA LYS A 100 -18.66 4.22 -11.44
C LYS A 100 -19.50 5.07 -12.40
N GLU A 101 -18.86 5.90 -13.23
CA GLU A 101 -19.56 6.78 -14.19
C GLU A 101 -20.67 6.05 -14.96
N ASP A 102 -20.38 4.86 -15.49
CA ASP A 102 -21.34 4.05 -16.24
C ASP A 102 -21.61 2.67 -15.58
N GLY A 103 -22.27 2.69 -14.42
CA GLY A 103 -22.77 1.48 -13.73
C GLY A 103 -22.04 1.16 -12.43
N THR A 104 -21.79 -0.12 -12.17
CA THR A 104 -21.16 -0.59 -10.93
C THR A 104 -19.97 -1.51 -11.17
N VAL A 105 -19.16 -1.71 -10.14
CA VAL A 105 -18.10 -2.72 -10.08
C VAL A 105 -18.24 -3.49 -8.78
N LEU A 106 -18.21 -4.82 -8.85
CA LEU A 106 -18.29 -5.67 -7.68
C LEU A 106 -16.89 -5.92 -7.11
N HIS A 107 -16.43 -5.09 -6.18
CA HIS A 107 -15.10 -5.20 -5.58
C HIS A 107 -15.00 -6.34 -4.55
N THR A 108 -13.83 -6.97 -4.49
CA THR A 108 -13.50 -7.90 -3.41
C THR A 108 -13.14 -7.10 -2.16
N VAL A 109 -13.60 -7.55 -0.99
CA VAL A 109 -13.27 -6.97 0.32
C VAL A 109 -12.60 -8.04 1.16
N CYS A 110 -11.39 -7.75 1.66
CA CYS A 110 -10.61 -8.70 2.46
C CYS A 110 -10.79 -8.44 3.96
N ASP A 111 -11.76 -9.11 4.56
CA ASP A 111 -12.12 -8.91 5.97
C ASP A 111 -11.45 -9.90 6.94
N ASP A 112 -10.99 -11.04 6.42
CA ASP A 112 -10.45 -12.14 7.22
C ASP A 112 -9.22 -12.80 6.60
N ALA A 113 -8.51 -13.58 7.43
CA ALA A 113 -7.28 -14.26 7.02
C ALA A 113 -7.53 -15.33 5.94
N ALA A 114 -8.73 -15.90 5.90
CA ALA A 114 -9.09 -16.89 4.88
C ALA A 114 -9.20 -16.24 3.50
N THR A 115 -9.79 -15.04 3.42
CA THR A 115 -9.85 -14.25 2.19
C THR A 115 -8.45 -13.89 1.75
N LEU A 116 -7.60 -13.42 2.67
CA LEU A 116 -6.21 -13.07 2.34
C LEU A 116 -5.42 -14.25 1.78
N VAL A 117 -5.51 -15.44 2.41
CA VAL A 117 -4.89 -16.68 1.92
C VAL A 117 -5.45 -17.10 0.57
N TYR A 118 -6.76 -16.98 0.36
CA TYR A 118 -7.38 -17.30 -0.93
C TYR A 118 -6.89 -16.36 -2.04
N LEU A 119 -6.80 -15.06 -1.77
CA LEU A 119 -6.26 -14.09 -2.74
C LEU A 119 -4.81 -14.42 -3.12
N ALA A 120 -3.99 -14.84 -2.16
CA ALA A 120 -2.63 -15.34 -2.42
C ALA A 120 -2.62 -16.60 -3.31
N ASP A 121 -3.54 -17.55 -3.08
CA ASP A 121 -3.70 -18.73 -3.95
C ASP A 121 -4.09 -18.34 -5.40
N GLN A 122 -4.86 -17.27 -5.55
CA GLN A 122 -5.20 -16.65 -6.83
C GLN A 122 -4.03 -15.89 -7.47
N ALA A 123 -2.82 -16.01 -6.93
CA ALA A 123 -1.61 -15.30 -7.33
C ALA A 123 -1.79 -13.78 -7.32
N CYS A 124 -2.54 -13.26 -6.33
CA CYS A 124 -2.55 -11.83 -6.02
C CYS A 124 -1.29 -11.49 -5.23
N LEU A 125 -0.38 -10.75 -5.87
CA LEU A 125 0.88 -10.33 -5.25
C LEU A 125 0.72 -8.98 -4.56
N THR A 126 -0.03 -8.06 -5.15
CA THR A 126 -0.24 -6.72 -4.58
C THR A 126 -1.72 -6.47 -4.29
N LEU A 127 -2.03 -6.13 -3.05
CA LEU A 127 -3.35 -5.64 -2.66
C LEU A 127 -3.31 -4.10 -2.65
N HIS A 128 -4.11 -3.48 -3.50
CA HIS A 128 -4.37 -2.06 -3.47
C HIS A 128 -5.71 -1.81 -2.81
N ARG A 129 -5.74 -0.95 -1.79
CA ARG A 129 -6.95 -0.63 -1.03
C ARG A 129 -7.45 0.76 -1.37
N TRP A 130 -8.77 0.93 -1.31
CA TRP A 130 -9.39 2.26 -1.27
C TRP A 130 -9.05 2.99 0.03
N LEU A 131 -9.13 4.32 0.00
CA LEU A 131 -8.93 5.16 1.18
C LEU A 131 -10.19 5.33 2.04
N SER A 132 -11.35 4.92 1.52
CA SER A 132 -12.63 4.83 2.22
C SER A 132 -13.01 3.38 2.53
N ARG A 133 -14.15 3.21 3.20
CA ARG A 133 -14.75 1.91 3.53
C ARG A 133 -16.08 1.75 2.82
N THR A 134 -16.56 0.51 2.70
CA THR A 134 -17.78 0.15 1.97
C THR A 134 -19.06 0.76 2.56
N ASP A 135 -19.08 1.06 3.85
CA ASP A 135 -20.20 1.70 4.54
C ASP A 135 -20.27 3.22 4.27
N ARG A 136 -19.15 3.84 3.93
CA ARG A 136 -18.98 5.28 3.70
C ARG A 136 -18.03 5.52 2.52
N VAL A 137 -18.41 5.02 1.35
CA VAL A 137 -17.48 4.90 0.20
C VAL A 137 -16.99 6.25 -0.34
N ASP A 138 -17.78 7.31 -0.21
CA ASP A 138 -17.43 8.66 -0.69
C ASP A 138 -16.59 9.47 0.32
N PHE A 139 -16.48 8.98 1.57
CA PHE A 139 -15.85 9.70 2.67
C PHE A 139 -14.60 8.96 3.16
N PRO A 140 -13.40 9.30 2.67
CA PRO A 140 -12.18 8.59 3.04
C PRO A 140 -11.82 8.78 4.52
N ASP A 141 -11.47 7.67 5.18
CA ASP A 141 -10.93 7.68 6.56
C ASP A 141 -9.39 7.73 6.56
N ARG A 142 -8.79 7.99 5.40
CA ARG A 142 -7.33 8.11 5.19
C ARG A 142 -7.02 9.15 4.13
N MET A 143 -5.97 9.91 4.35
CA MET A 143 -5.30 10.73 3.34
C MET A 143 -3.89 10.17 3.13
N VAL A 144 -3.42 10.16 1.88
CA VAL A 144 -2.12 9.61 1.50
C VAL A 144 -1.34 10.62 0.68
N PHE A 145 -0.08 10.82 1.03
CA PHE A 145 0.93 11.46 0.20
C PHE A 145 1.85 10.37 -0.33
N ASP A 146 1.94 10.26 -1.65
CA ASP A 146 2.78 9.28 -2.35
C ASP A 146 4.05 10.01 -2.81
N LEU A 147 5.18 9.65 -2.21
CA LEU A 147 6.47 10.31 -2.39
C LEU A 147 7.35 9.43 -3.24
N ASP A 148 7.33 9.65 -4.55
CA ASP A 148 8.10 8.86 -5.52
C ASP A 148 9.17 9.74 -6.19
N PRO A 149 10.44 9.28 -6.23
CA PRO A 149 11.50 10.02 -6.87
C PRO A 149 11.42 9.88 -8.41
N ALA A 150 11.95 10.88 -9.13
CA ALA A 150 11.98 10.84 -10.60
C ALA A 150 12.99 9.81 -11.15
N GLU A 151 14.07 9.60 -10.38
CA GLU A 151 15.16 8.64 -10.56
C GLU A 151 15.29 7.76 -9.29
N ASP A 152 16.22 6.81 -9.24
CA ASP A 152 16.41 5.95 -8.05
C ASP A 152 17.23 6.69 -6.95
N ASP A 153 16.77 7.87 -6.54
CA ASP A 153 17.32 8.65 -5.42
C ASP A 153 16.38 8.56 -4.21
N PHE A 154 16.70 7.65 -3.29
CA PHE A 154 15.91 7.47 -2.07
C PHE A 154 16.18 8.57 -1.03
N GLU A 155 17.33 9.23 -1.06
CA GLU A 155 17.65 10.28 -0.09
C GLU A 155 16.74 11.49 -0.29
N GLN A 156 16.49 11.87 -1.54
CA GLN A 156 15.51 12.90 -1.85
C GLN A 156 14.11 12.56 -1.29
N VAL A 157 13.70 11.28 -1.34
CA VAL A 157 12.43 10.80 -0.78
C VAL A 157 12.42 10.89 0.74
N ARG A 158 13.52 10.50 1.38
CA ARG A 158 13.72 10.57 2.83
C ARG A 158 13.56 11.99 3.33
N GLU A 159 14.27 12.93 2.70
CA GLU A 159 14.22 14.35 3.04
C GLU A 159 12.81 14.93 2.87
N ALA A 160 12.15 14.64 1.74
CA ALA A 160 10.79 15.09 1.49
C ALA A 160 9.79 14.53 2.50
N ALA A 161 9.94 13.26 2.89
CA ALA A 161 9.12 12.63 3.92
C ALA A 161 9.31 13.30 5.28
N GLY A 162 10.55 13.61 5.68
CA GLY A 162 10.85 14.32 6.92
C GLY A 162 10.24 15.72 6.96
N LEU A 163 10.37 16.48 5.88
CA LEU A 163 9.76 17.81 5.73
C LEU A 163 8.23 17.75 5.82
N LEU A 164 7.60 16.81 5.10
CA LEU A 164 6.16 16.61 5.14
C LEU A 164 5.68 16.18 6.53
N GLY A 165 6.41 15.28 7.20
CA GLY A 165 6.15 14.85 8.58
C GLY A 165 6.13 16.04 9.54
N GLY A 166 7.16 16.89 9.48
CA GLY A 166 7.24 18.11 10.28
C GLY A 166 6.09 19.09 10.04
N LEU A 167 5.69 19.28 8.77
CA LEU A 167 4.54 20.12 8.44
C LEU A 167 3.24 19.53 9.02
N LEU A 168 2.98 18.23 8.84
CA LEU A 168 1.79 17.57 9.40
C LEU A 168 1.73 17.65 10.93
N ASP A 169 2.87 17.56 11.61
CA ASP A 169 2.98 17.73 13.07
C ASP A 169 2.64 19.16 13.52
N SER A 170 3.03 20.17 12.75
CA SER A 170 2.64 21.57 12.99
C SER A 170 1.11 21.75 12.87
N LEU A 171 0.50 21.04 11.91
CA LEU A 171 -0.95 21.00 11.68
C LEU A 171 -1.70 20.12 12.69
N LYS A 172 -0.99 19.43 13.59
CA LYS A 172 -1.53 18.48 14.59
C LYS A 172 -2.26 17.29 13.96
N LEU A 173 -1.80 16.88 12.77
CA LEU A 173 -2.27 15.69 12.07
C LEU A 173 -1.30 14.53 12.37
N PRO A 174 -1.75 13.46 13.05
CA PRO A 174 -0.91 12.27 13.23
C PRO A 174 -0.66 11.64 11.86
N SER A 175 0.59 11.27 11.59
CA SER A 175 1.02 10.74 10.30
C SER A 175 1.81 9.44 10.51
N ALA A 176 1.56 8.48 9.64
CA ALA A 176 2.18 7.15 9.65
C ALA A 176 3.02 6.99 8.38
N LEU A 177 4.21 6.41 8.49
CA LEU A 177 5.16 6.29 7.39
C LEU A 177 5.33 4.84 6.96
N MET A 178 5.37 4.57 5.66
CA MET A 178 5.70 3.23 5.16
C MET A 178 6.59 3.29 3.91
N THR A 179 7.48 2.31 3.76
CA THR A 179 8.08 2.03 2.45
C THR A 179 7.02 1.51 1.51
N THR A 180 7.14 1.86 0.23
CA THR A 180 6.24 1.29 -0.78
C THR A 180 6.61 -0.14 -1.13
N GLY A 181 7.84 -0.61 -0.89
CA GLY A 181 8.39 -1.83 -1.49
C GLY A 181 8.76 -1.62 -2.97
N SER A 182 8.87 -0.37 -3.43
CA SER A 182 9.21 -0.01 -4.81
C SER A 182 10.32 1.04 -4.91
N ARG A 183 10.00 2.33 -4.88
CA ARG A 183 11.00 3.42 -4.97
C ARG A 183 10.73 4.52 -3.96
N GLY A 184 9.46 4.76 -3.67
CA GLY A 184 9.04 5.82 -2.76
C GLY A 184 8.64 5.38 -1.35
N LEU A 185 8.16 6.38 -0.63
CA LEU A 185 7.52 6.29 0.68
C LEU A 185 6.05 6.73 0.57
N HIS A 186 5.19 6.19 1.43
CA HIS A 186 3.85 6.75 1.65
C HIS A 186 3.79 7.37 3.05
N VAL A 187 3.28 8.59 3.13
CA VAL A 187 2.83 9.21 4.38
C VAL A 187 1.30 9.13 4.45
N VAL A 188 0.78 8.53 5.52
CA VAL A 188 -0.65 8.23 5.69
C VAL A 188 -1.19 8.95 6.91
N VAL A 189 -2.25 9.74 6.74
CA VAL A 189 -2.93 10.46 7.81
C VAL A 189 -4.32 9.83 8.04
N PRO A 190 -4.64 9.32 9.25
CA PRO A 190 -5.98 8.84 9.55
C PRO A 190 -6.97 10.00 9.74
N LEU A 191 -8.11 9.89 9.07
CA LEU A 191 -9.19 10.88 9.10
C LEU A 191 -10.43 10.30 9.78
N LYS A 192 -11.31 11.18 10.26
CA LYS A 192 -12.62 10.78 10.77
C LYS A 192 -13.63 10.36 9.69
N GLY A 193 -13.31 10.57 8.41
CA GLY A 193 -14.23 10.32 7.30
C GLY A 193 -15.44 11.25 7.31
N GLU A 194 -15.23 12.52 7.68
CA GLU A 194 -16.28 13.56 7.71
C GLU A 194 -16.28 14.41 6.43
N GLN A 195 -15.16 14.44 5.71
CA GLN A 195 -14.97 15.14 4.44
C GLN A 195 -15.02 14.15 3.28
N ASP A 196 -15.52 14.61 2.13
CA ASP A 196 -15.49 13.81 0.90
C ASP A 196 -14.09 13.78 0.26
N PHE A 197 -13.93 13.02 -0.82
CA PHE A 197 -12.65 12.92 -1.53
C PHE A 197 -12.16 14.24 -2.12
N ASP A 198 -13.04 15.12 -2.59
CA ASP A 198 -12.62 16.37 -3.21
C ASP A 198 -12.07 17.33 -2.16
N GLU A 199 -12.76 17.46 -1.02
CA GLU A 199 -12.30 18.24 0.13
C GLU A 199 -10.95 17.71 0.69
N VAL A 200 -10.79 16.38 0.78
CA VAL A 200 -9.54 15.77 1.25
C VAL A 200 -8.41 15.98 0.24
N ARG A 201 -8.70 15.88 -1.07
CA ARG A 201 -7.70 16.12 -2.13
C ARG A 201 -7.23 17.56 -2.15
N GLU A 202 -8.15 18.50 -2.01
CA GLU A 202 -7.85 19.93 -1.95
C GLU A 202 -6.96 20.22 -0.74
N PHE A 203 -7.32 19.74 0.45
CA PHE A 203 -6.47 19.89 1.62
C PHE A 203 -5.08 19.27 1.45
N ALA A 204 -4.99 18.05 0.89
CA ALA A 204 -3.70 17.42 0.61
C ALA A 204 -2.87 18.27 -0.36
N ARG A 205 -3.49 18.84 -1.39
CA ARG A 205 -2.82 19.72 -2.35
C ARG A 205 -2.28 20.97 -1.67
N ASP A 206 -3.07 21.66 -0.85
CA ASP A 206 -2.63 22.88 -0.19
C ASP A 206 -1.46 22.63 0.78
N VAL A 207 -1.46 21.48 1.47
CA VAL A 207 -0.32 21.03 2.29
C VAL A 207 0.92 20.81 1.43
N ALA A 208 0.78 20.13 0.29
CA ALA A 208 1.88 19.88 -0.63
C ALA A 208 2.42 21.19 -1.25
N ASP A 209 1.54 22.09 -1.68
CA ASP A 209 1.92 23.38 -2.26
C ASP A 209 2.61 24.27 -1.22
N THR A 210 2.14 24.30 0.03
CA THR A 210 2.83 24.99 1.14
C THR A 210 4.26 24.49 1.32
N LEU A 211 4.48 23.18 1.19
CA LEU A 211 5.82 22.59 1.31
C LEU A 211 6.68 22.87 0.08
N VAL A 212 6.09 22.90 -1.12
CA VAL A 212 6.76 23.30 -2.36
C VAL A 212 7.18 24.76 -2.31
N ASP A 213 6.34 25.66 -1.81
CA ASP A 213 6.67 27.08 -1.69
C ASP A 213 7.85 27.32 -0.74
N ALA A 214 7.98 26.49 0.31
CA ALA A 214 9.12 26.52 1.21
C ALA A 214 10.40 25.91 0.62
N HIS A 215 10.28 24.98 -0.35
CA HIS A 215 11.39 24.24 -0.95
C HIS A 215 11.25 24.05 -2.48
N PRO A 216 11.14 25.14 -3.26
CA PRO A 216 10.73 25.09 -4.67
C PRO A 216 11.80 24.53 -5.62
N ASP A 217 13.05 24.49 -5.15
CA ASP A 217 14.23 23.90 -5.79
C ASP A 217 14.29 22.38 -5.61
N ARG A 218 13.55 21.81 -4.65
CA ARG A 218 13.60 20.39 -4.28
C ARG A 218 12.29 19.64 -4.53
N LEU A 219 11.15 20.32 -4.40
CA LEU A 219 9.83 19.69 -4.42
C LEU A 219 8.95 20.26 -5.54
N THR A 220 7.97 19.49 -5.98
CA THR A 220 6.97 19.94 -6.96
C THR A 220 5.65 19.21 -6.85
N THR A 221 4.54 19.91 -7.17
CA THR A 221 3.21 19.32 -7.40
C THR A 221 2.86 19.22 -8.88
N ALA A 222 3.83 19.42 -9.78
CA ALA A 222 3.62 19.34 -11.23
C ALA A 222 3.31 17.90 -11.69
N ALA A 223 2.07 17.69 -12.16
CA ALA A 223 1.60 16.38 -12.60
C ALA A 223 2.39 15.82 -13.79
N ARG A 224 2.89 16.66 -14.69
CA ARG A 224 3.63 16.22 -15.89
C ARG A 224 5.10 15.98 -15.57
N LYS A 225 5.62 14.78 -15.85
CA LYS A 225 7.02 14.40 -15.55
C LYS A 225 8.05 15.40 -16.10
N LYS A 226 7.85 15.91 -17.33
CA LYS A 226 8.74 16.89 -17.97
C LYS A 226 8.83 18.24 -17.26
N ASP A 227 7.83 18.61 -16.46
CA ASP A 227 7.76 19.89 -15.78
C ASP A 227 8.37 19.80 -14.36
N ARG A 228 8.79 18.61 -13.94
CA ARG A 228 9.35 18.33 -12.60
C ARG A 228 10.84 18.68 -12.52
N GLY A 229 11.59 18.45 -13.60
CA GLY A 229 13.06 18.48 -13.53
C GLY A 229 13.57 17.42 -12.55
N ASP A 230 14.54 17.79 -11.72
CA ASP A 230 15.15 16.91 -10.72
C ASP A 230 14.41 16.93 -9.37
N ARG A 231 13.25 17.60 -9.30
CA ARG A 231 12.48 17.77 -8.06
C ARG A 231 11.60 16.56 -7.76
N LEU A 232 11.43 16.27 -6.48
CA LEU A 232 10.53 15.21 -6.03
C LEU A 232 9.07 15.62 -6.19
N TYR A 233 8.28 14.73 -6.78
CA TYR A 233 6.84 14.94 -6.95
C TYR A 233 6.06 14.53 -5.70
N LEU A 234 5.38 15.49 -5.08
CA LEU A 234 4.43 15.21 -4.00
C LEU A 234 3.09 14.79 -4.61
N ASP A 235 2.88 13.48 -4.78
CA ASP A 235 1.66 12.96 -5.40
C ASP A 235 0.50 12.87 -4.39
N VAL A 236 -0.51 13.71 -4.61
CA VAL A 236 -1.76 13.75 -3.84
C VAL A 236 -2.93 13.09 -4.58
N GLN A 237 -2.72 12.53 -5.77
CA GLN A 237 -3.78 12.00 -6.63
C GLN A 237 -4.39 10.70 -6.08
N ARG A 238 -3.75 10.05 -5.11
CA ARG A 238 -4.34 8.93 -4.38
C ARG A 238 -5.62 9.32 -3.62
N ASN A 239 -5.79 10.60 -3.30
CA ASN A 239 -6.91 11.15 -2.56
C ASN A 239 -8.12 11.46 -3.46
N ALA A 240 -8.48 10.57 -4.38
CA ALA A 240 -9.68 10.75 -5.20
C ALA A 240 -10.55 9.49 -5.16
N TYR A 241 -11.83 9.65 -5.50
CA TYR A 241 -12.78 8.54 -5.57
C TYR A 241 -12.24 7.42 -6.46
N ALA A 242 -12.41 6.18 -6.02
CA ALA A 242 -11.93 4.96 -6.69
C ALA A 242 -10.41 4.83 -6.90
N GLN A 243 -9.61 5.79 -6.42
CA GLN A 243 -8.16 5.64 -6.36
C GLN A 243 -7.77 4.72 -5.20
N THR A 244 -6.59 4.12 -5.35
CA THR A 244 -6.10 3.13 -4.40
C THR A 244 -4.66 3.39 -4.05
N ALA A 245 -4.29 3.07 -2.82
CA ALA A 245 -2.90 2.97 -2.37
C ALA A 245 -2.55 1.51 -2.07
N VAL A 246 -1.27 1.13 -2.21
CA VAL A 246 -0.82 -0.20 -1.77
C VAL A 246 -1.11 -0.39 -0.28
N ALA A 247 -1.58 -1.57 0.09
CA ALA A 247 -1.83 -1.90 1.48
C ALA A 247 -0.51 -2.14 2.24
N PRO A 248 -0.40 -1.70 3.51
CA PRO A 248 0.67 -2.12 4.42
C PRO A 248 0.78 -3.64 4.43
N PHE A 249 2.02 -4.12 4.44
CA PHE A 249 2.42 -5.51 4.38
C PHE A 249 2.09 -6.25 3.07
N THR A 250 1.67 -5.55 2.01
CA THR A 250 1.53 -6.20 0.70
C THR A 250 2.88 -6.44 0.05
N VAL A 251 3.03 -7.59 -0.60
CA VAL A 251 4.18 -7.90 -1.46
C VAL A 251 4.12 -7.05 -2.72
N ARG A 252 5.28 -6.73 -3.30
CA ARG A 252 5.41 -6.04 -4.58
C ARG A 252 6.02 -6.98 -5.63
N PRO A 253 5.61 -6.89 -6.90
CA PRO A 253 6.07 -7.79 -7.97
C PRO A 253 7.43 -7.35 -8.49
N ARG A 254 8.46 -7.53 -7.64
CA ARG A 254 9.86 -7.19 -7.90
C ARG A 254 10.76 -8.34 -7.44
N PRO A 255 11.99 -8.44 -7.97
CA PRO A 255 12.98 -9.40 -7.47
C PRO A 255 13.09 -9.35 -5.94
N CYS A 256 13.30 -10.50 -5.32
CA CYS A 256 13.36 -10.69 -3.86
C CYS A 256 12.05 -10.46 -3.08
N ALA A 257 10.91 -10.26 -3.76
CA ALA A 257 9.59 -10.10 -3.13
C ALA A 257 9.55 -9.02 -2.02
N PRO A 258 9.92 -7.76 -2.31
CA PRO A 258 9.89 -6.68 -1.33
C PRO A 258 8.46 -6.38 -0.89
N VAL A 259 8.33 -5.83 0.31
CA VAL A 259 7.05 -5.60 0.99
C VAL A 259 6.87 -4.12 1.27
N ALA A 260 5.67 -3.61 1.03
CA ALA A 260 5.27 -2.27 1.44
C ALA A 260 5.12 -2.21 2.97
N THR A 261 6.11 -1.70 3.70
CA THR A 261 6.25 -1.99 5.13
C THR A 261 6.14 -0.73 5.98
N PRO A 262 5.21 -0.68 6.96
CA PRO A 262 5.21 0.34 8.01
C PRO A 262 6.57 0.50 8.70
N LEU A 263 6.94 1.75 8.97
CA LEU A 263 8.08 2.11 9.79
C LEU A 263 7.73 3.30 10.70
N THR A 264 8.54 3.48 11.71
CA THR A 264 8.54 4.63 12.61
C THR A 264 9.25 5.80 11.95
N TRP A 265 8.98 7.01 12.44
CA TRP A 265 9.71 8.21 12.00
C TRP A 265 11.19 8.16 12.36
N ALA A 266 11.59 7.46 13.44
CA ALA A 266 13.00 7.32 13.81
C ALA A 266 13.76 6.36 12.88
N GLU A 267 13.09 5.33 12.34
CA GLU A 267 13.70 4.46 11.32
C GLU A 267 13.95 5.21 10.00
N LEU A 268 13.29 6.35 9.77
CA LEU A 268 13.60 7.23 8.63
C LEU A 268 14.98 7.87 8.73
N ASP A 269 15.64 7.85 9.90
CA ASP A 269 16.99 8.39 10.08
C ASP A 269 18.09 7.35 9.79
N ASP A 270 17.73 6.08 9.53
CA ASP A 270 18.69 5.01 9.24
C ASP A 270 19.30 5.17 7.83
N PRO A 271 20.61 5.44 7.68
CA PRO A 271 21.22 5.67 6.37
C PRO A 271 21.10 4.48 5.42
N ASP A 272 20.92 3.26 5.94
CA ASP A 272 20.79 2.03 5.15
C ASP A 272 19.33 1.74 4.75
N LEU A 273 18.37 2.57 5.19
CA LEU A 273 16.98 2.45 4.75
C LEU A 273 16.87 2.74 3.24
N ASP A 274 16.16 1.85 2.54
CA ASP A 274 15.69 2.09 1.18
C ASP A 274 14.20 1.68 1.03
N ALA A 275 13.60 1.99 -0.12
CA ALA A 275 12.18 1.73 -0.37
C ALA A 275 11.79 0.24 -0.46
N ARG A 276 12.76 -0.68 -0.48
CA ARG A 276 12.62 -2.14 -0.59
C ARG A 276 13.28 -2.88 0.58
N ARG A 277 13.63 -2.16 1.66
CA ARG A 277 14.37 -2.67 2.82
C ARG A 277 13.84 -4.00 3.35
N TRP A 278 12.52 -4.18 3.39
CA TRP A 278 11.89 -5.40 3.87
C TRP A 278 11.33 -6.24 2.74
N THR A 279 11.44 -7.55 2.90
CA THR A 279 10.93 -8.59 2.00
C THR A 279 10.01 -9.53 2.76
N ILE A 280 9.43 -10.51 2.07
CA ILE A 280 8.63 -11.55 2.76
C ILE A 280 9.44 -12.37 3.78
N ALA A 281 10.77 -12.30 3.75
CA ALA A 281 11.63 -12.99 4.70
C ALA A 281 11.65 -12.32 6.09
N ASP A 282 11.57 -10.99 6.17
CA ASP A 282 11.79 -10.22 7.41
C ASP A 282 10.66 -9.23 7.75
N ALA A 283 9.71 -8.97 6.85
CA ALA A 283 8.61 -8.05 7.09
C ALA A 283 7.68 -8.46 8.26
N LEU A 284 7.59 -9.75 8.60
CA LEU A 284 6.83 -10.19 9.77
C LEU A 284 7.48 -9.73 11.08
N ASP A 285 8.81 -9.73 11.16
CA ASP A 285 9.51 -9.27 12.34
C ASP A 285 9.35 -7.76 12.51
N GLN A 286 9.35 -7.01 11.40
CA GLN A 286 8.99 -5.60 11.43
C GLN A 286 7.53 -5.36 11.81
N ALA A 287 6.60 -6.21 11.36
CA ALA A 287 5.19 -6.07 11.75
C ALA A 287 5.01 -6.20 13.28
N ARG A 288 5.78 -7.09 13.92
CA ARG A 288 5.75 -7.33 15.37
C ARG A 288 6.27 -6.16 16.19
N THR A 289 7.11 -5.28 15.64
CA THR A 289 7.52 -4.03 16.33
C THR A 289 6.39 -3.00 16.40
N ASN A 290 5.33 -3.20 15.61
CA ASN A 290 4.14 -2.34 15.51
C ASN A 290 4.48 -0.86 15.25
N PRO A 291 5.09 -0.50 14.10
CA PRO A 291 5.62 0.85 13.86
C PRO A 291 4.55 1.95 13.84
N TRP A 292 3.30 1.58 13.56
CA TRP A 292 2.16 2.49 13.52
C TRP A 292 1.34 2.51 14.81
N ALA A 293 1.89 1.97 15.91
CA ALA A 293 1.23 1.90 17.20
C ALA A 293 0.65 3.27 17.61
N GLY A 294 -0.68 3.31 17.82
CA GLY A 294 -1.37 4.51 18.31
C GLY A 294 -1.57 5.64 17.29
N VAL A 295 -0.90 5.62 16.14
CA VAL A 295 -1.11 6.63 15.08
C VAL A 295 -2.46 6.40 14.43
N MET A 296 -2.70 5.17 13.98
CA MET A 296 -3.91 4.81 13.24
C MET A 296 -5.20 4.79 14.08
N SER A 297 -5.10 4.86 15.40
CA SER A 297 -6.23 4.92 16.33
C SER A 297 -6.63 6.36 16.72
N ARG A 298 -5.97 7.38 16.16
CA ARG A 298 -6.21 8.80 16.46
C ARG A 298 -6.70 9.59 15.24
N PRO A 299 -7.81 9.20 14.59
CA PRO A 299 -8.31 9.93 13.43
C PRO A 299 -8.63 11.39 13.78
N ARG A 300 -8.28 12.31 12.88
CA ARG A 300 -8.56 13.74 13.03
C ARG A 300 -9.59 14.22 12.01
N ALA A 301 -10.35 15.25 12.40
CA ALA A 301 -11.12 16.04 11.45
C ALA A 301 -10.17 17.05 10.78
N LEU A 302 -10.41 17.38 9.51
CA LEU A 302 -9.56 18.31 8.78
C LEU A 302 -9.76 19.78 9.18
N GLY A 303 -10.95 20.17 9.65
CA GLY A 303 -11.26 21.58 9.96
C GLY A 303 -10.25 22.31 10.87
N PRO A 304 -9.82 21.74 12.02
CA PRO A 304 -8.78 22.34 12.84
C PRO A 304 -7.39 22.39 12.19
N ALA A 305 -7.07 21.46 11.29
CA ALA A 305 -5.80 21.44 10.56
C ALA A 305 -5.81 22.50 9.43
N ARG A 306 -6.93 22.62 8.71
CA ARG A 306 -7.19 23.68 7.72
C ARG A 306 -6.90 25.07 8.30
N ARG A 307 -7.51 25.41 9.44
CA ARG A 307 -7.26 26.72 10.09
C ARG A 307 -5.79 26.96 10.47
N ARG A 308 -5.02 25.91 10.75
CA ARG A 308 -3.59 26.03 11.05
C ARG A 308 -2.79 26.25 9.76
N LEU A 309 -3.14 25.54 8.70
CA LEU A 309 -2.52 25.69 7.39
C LEU A 309 -2.73 27.10 6.85
N ASP A 310 -3.96 27.60 6.90
CA ASP A 310 -4.30 28.96 6.42
C ASP A 310 -3.53 30.05 7.18
N ALA A 311 -3.20 29.80 8.45
CA ALA A 311 -2.40 30.71 9.28
C ALA A 311 -0.88 30.66 9.02
N LEU A 312 -0.39 29.67 8.26
CA LEU A 312 0.99 29.62 7.79
C LEU A 312 1.18 30.38 6.46
N SER A 313 0.10 30.49 5.68
CA SER A 313 0.10 31.13 4.36
C SER A 313 -0.36 32.60 4.38
N GLY A 314 -0.86 33.10 5.51
CA GLY A 314 -1.32 34.48 5.71
C GLY A 314 -0.41 35.28 6.63
#